data_AF-A0A1D6NZT9-F1
#
_entry.id   AF-A0A1D6NZT9-F1
#
_cell.length_a   1.000
_cell.length_b   1.000
_cell.length_c   1.000
_cell.angle_alpha   90.00
_cell.angle_beta   90.00
_cell.angle_gamma   90.00
#
_symmetry.space_group_name_H-M   'P 1'
#
loop_
_entity.id
_entity.type
_entity.pdbx_description
1 polymer ?
#
loop_
_entity_poly.entity_id
_entity_poly.type
_entity_poly.pdbx_seq_one_letter_code
_entity_poly.pdbx_strand_id
1 'polypeptide(L)'
;MPSINDVTYPELVEIINKLKDADGKLSNVDASGLLVANSGNDLPVIDLSSVSPELAFMANDADLVVLEGMGRAIETNLYAQMKCDSIKIGMVKHPEVAQFLGGRLYDCVFKFNEA
;
A
#
# COMPACT_ATOMS: atom_id res chain seq x y z
N MET A 1 6.71 12.07 -2.54
CA MET A 1 8.16 12.36 -2.56
C MET A 1 8.93 11.10 -2.19
N PRO A 2 10.23 10.98 -2.50
CA PRO A 2 11.03 9.85 -2.01
C PRO A 2 11.07 9.84 -0.48
N SER A 3 10.91 8.65 0.11
CA SER A 3 11.04 8.44 1.55
C SER A 3 11.75 7.10 1.79
N ILE A 4 12.96 7.17 2.36
CA ILE A 4 13.87 6.01 2.48
C ILE A 4 14.11 5.37 1.10
N ASN A 5 13.50 4.22 0.84
CA ASN A 5 13.62 3.43 -0.37
C ASN A 5 12.25 3.04 -0.95
N ASP A 6 11.19 3.74 -0.52
CA ASP A 6 9.83 3.52 -1.02
C ASP A 6 9.72 3.96 -2.47
N VAL A 7 8.99 3.19 -3.27
CA VAL A 7 8.75 3.52 -4.67
C VAL A 7 7.86 4.76 -4.76
N THR A 8 8.27 5.73 -5.56
CA THR A 8 7.46 6.92 -5.83
C THR A 8 6.52 6.69 -7.02
N TYR A 9 5.50 7.53 -7.14
CA TYR A 9 4.60 7.54 -8.30
C TYR A 9 5.33 7.54 -9.66
N PRO A 10 6.26 8.49 -9.96
CA PRO A 10 6.94 8.51 -11.25
C PRO A 10 7.80 7.27 -11.49
N GLU A 11 8.48 6.76 -10.46
CA GLU A 11 9.28 5.53 -10.56
C GLU A 11 8.41 4.31 -10.87
N LEU A 12 7.25 4.19 -10.21
CA LEU A 12 6.33 3.08 -10.47
C LEU A 12 5.74 3.16 -11.88
N VAL A 13 5.38 4.35 -12.36
CA VAL A 13 4.93 4.54 -13.75
C VAL A 13 6.02 4.10 -14.73
N GLU A 14 7.27 4.45 -14.48
CA GLU A 14 8.40 4.02 -15.31
C GLU A 14 8.60 2.50 -15.28
N ILE A 15 8.54 1.88 -14.10
CA ILE A 15 8.66 0.43 -13.93
C ILE A 15 7.54 -0.30 -14.69
N ILE A 16 6.28 0.12 -14.53
CA ILE A 16 5.15 -0.48 -15.22
C ILE A 16 5.30 -0.36 -16.74
N ASN A 17 5.73 0.81 -17.25
CA ASN A 17 5.95 1.00 -18.68
C ASN A 17 7.08 0.13 -19.24
N LYS A 18 8.13 -0.13 -18.45
CA LYS A 18 9.23 -1.04 -18.82
C LYS A 18 8.81 -2.50 -18.83
N LEU A 19 7.88 -2.89 -17.96
CA LEU A 19 7.41 -4.27 -17.83
C LEU A 19 6.30 -4.63 -18.82
N LYS A 20 5.58 -3.65 -19.35
CA LYS A 20 4.55 -3.86 -20.38
C LYS A 20 5.18 -4.37 -21.67
N ASP A 21 4.55 -5.36 -22.28
CA ASP A 21 4.90 -5.83 -23.63
C ASP A 21 4.35 -4.90 -24.73
N ALA A 22 4.56 -5.26 -25.99
CA ALA A 22 4.12 -4.48 -27.15
C ALA A 22 2.59 -4.30 -27.22
N ASP A 23 1.83 -5.20 -26.60
CA ASP A 23 0.36 -5.16 -26.52
C ASP A 23 -0.12 -4.46 -25.22
N GLY A 24 0.79 -3.90 -24.42
CA GLY A 24 0.47 -3.22 -23.16
C GLY A 24 0.15 -4.17 -22.00
N LYS A 25 0.42 -5.47 -22.14
CA LYS A 25 0.15 -6.49 -21.12
C LYS A 25 1.32 -6.66 -20.18
N LEU A 26 1.03 -7.15 -18.97
CA LEU A 26 2.04 -7.56 -17.99
C LEU A 26 2.01 -9.09 -17.88
N SER A 27 3.07 -9.76 -18.35
CA SER A 27 3.15 -11.23 -18.33
C SER A 27 1.93 -11.91 -18.97
N ASN A 28 1.51 -11.44 -20.17
CA ASN A 28 0.31 -11.88 -20.90
C ASN A 28 -1.05 -11.52 -20.24
N VAL A 29 -1.06 -10.80 -19.12
CA VAL A 29 -2.29 -10.32 -18.47
C VAL A 29 -2.60 -8.90 -18.96
N ASP A 30 -3.85 -8.67 -19.37
CA ASP A 30 -4.32 -7.33 -19.71
C ASP A 30 -4.23 -6.41 -18.48
N ALA A 31 -3.48 -5.31 -18.63
CA ALA A 31 -3.23 -4.33 -17.58
C ALA A 31 -4.04 -3.04 -17.79
N SER A 32 -5.06 -3.06 -18.65
CA SER A 32 -5.94 -1.92 -18.90
C SER A 32 -6.67 -1.41 -17.65
N GLY A 33 -6.99 -2.30 -16.72
CA GLY A 33 -7.59 -1.98 -15.42
C GLY A 33 -6.57 -1.60 -14.32
N LEU A 34 -5.26 -1.65 -14.60
CA LEU A 34 -4.23 -1.28 -13.64
C LEU A 34 -3.94 0.22 -13.73
N LEU A 35 -4.36 0.95 -12.71
CA LEU A 35 -4.12 2.38 -12.59
C LEU A 35 -3.08 2.66 -11.49
N VAL A 36 -2.20 3.62 -11.74
CA VAL A 36 -1.20 4.09 -10.76
C VAL A 36 -1.63 5.49 -10.32
N ALA A 37 -1.70 5.73 -9.00
CA ALA A 37 -2.11 7.00 -8.43
C ALA A 37 -1.03 7.55 -7.51
N ASN A 38 -0.84 8.87 -7.49
CA ASN A 38 0.01 9.51 -6.50
C ASN A 38 -0.78 9.70 -5.19
N SER A 39 -0.32 9.09 -4.10
CA SER A 39 -1.00 9.22 -2.79
C SER A 39 -0.88 10.62 -2.17
N GLY A 40 0.04 11.46 -2.65
CA GLY A 40 0.39 12.74 -2.04
C GLY A 40 1.30 12.63 -0.82
N ASN A 41 1.69 11.42 -0.43
CA ASN A 41 2.51 11.15 0.75
C ASN A 41 4.02 11.37 0.51
N ASP A 42 4.75 11.70 1.56
CA ASP A 42 6.20 11.91 1.57
C ASP A 42 6.94 11.20 2.72
N LEU A 43 6.22 10.37 3.49
CA LEU A 43 6.73 9.63 4.64
C LEU A 43 6.78 8.10 4.38
N PRO A 44 7.57 7.34 5.16
CA PRO A 44 7.55 5.87 5.09
C PRO A 44 6.32 5.26 5.80
N VAL A 45 5.56 6.11 6.48
CA VAL A 45 4.23 5.87 7.05
C VAL A 45 3.18 6.64 6.24
N ILE A 46 1.88 6.47 6.53
CA ILE A 46 0.83 7.27 5.86
C ILE A 46 -0.31 7.61 6.82
N ASP A 47 -0.72 8.89 6.81
CA ASP A 47 -1.96 9.34 7.43
C ASP A 47 -3.08 9.31 6.39
N LEU A 48 -3.99 8.34 6.51
CA LEU A 48 -5.10 8.16 5.57
C LEU A 48 -6.18 9.24 5.68
N SER A 49 -6.13 10.10 6.70
CA SER A 49 -7.02 11.28 6.78
C SER A 49 -6.59 12.40 5.83
N SER A 50 -5.36 12.33 5.29
CA SER A 50 -4.77 13.35 4.41
C SER A 50 -4.08 12.71 3.21
N VAL A 51 -4.87 12.33 2.20
CA VAL A 51 -4.39 11.82 0.91
C VAL A 51 -4.62 12.83 -0.23
N SER A 52 -3.97 12.61 -1.37
CA SER A 52 -4.23 13.42 -2.56
C SER A 52 -5.70 13.31 -3.00
N PRO A 53 -6.28 14.38 -3.57
CA PRO A 53 -7.62 14.32 -4.17
C PRO A 53 -7.74 13.27 -5.29
N GLU A 54 -6.66 13.02 -6.02
CA GLU A 54 -6.59 12.00 -7.07
C GLU A 54 -6.79 10.59 -6.48
N LEU A 55 -6.05 10.23 -5.45
CA LEU A 55 -6.20 8.93 -4.79
C LEU A 55 -7.59 8.78 -4.16
N ALA A 56 -8.09 9.82 -3.50
CA ALA A 56 -9.43 9.79 -2.91
C ALA A 56 -10.53 9.57 -3.97
N PHE A 57 -10.41 10.22 -5.13
CA PHE A 57 -11.35 10.04 -6.24
C PHE A 57 -11.28 8.61 -6.80
N MET A 58 -10.09 8.09 -7.05
CA MET A 58 -9.88 6.76 -7.63
C MET A 58 -10.27 5.61 -6.70
N ALA A 59 -10.20 5.81 -5.38
CA ALA A 59 -10.53 4.80 -4.39
C ALA A 59 -12.00 4.87 -3.91
N ASN A 60 -12.81 5.78 -4.44
CA ASN A 60 -14.15 6.06 -3.92
C ASN A 60 -15.12 4.86 -4.02
N ASP A 61 -14.95 4.01 -5.03
CA ASP A 61 -15.75 2.81 -5.28
C ASP A 61 -15.00 1.50 -4.95
N ALA A 62 -13.86 1.59 -4.25
CA ALA A 62 -13.09 0.42 -3.85
C ALA A 62 -13.89 -0.45 -2.86
N ASP A 63 -13.93 -1.76 -3.13
CA ASP A 63 -14.52 -2.79 -2.27
C ASP A 63 -13.48 -3.52 -1.41
N LEU A 64 -12.19 -3.34 -1.71
CA LEU A 64 -11.06 -3.85 -0.95
C LEU A 64 -9.92 -2.83 -0.89
N VAL A 65 -9.41 -2.58 0.32
CA VAL A 65 -8.21 -1.76 0.56
C VAL A 65 -7.07 -2.62 1.11
N VAL A 66 -5.93 -2.64 0.42
CA VAL A 66 -4.71 -3.32 0.89
C VAL A 66 -3.66 -2.29 1.29
N LEU A 67 -3.21 -2.34 2.54
CA LEU A 67 -2.09 -1.55 3.06
C LEU A 67 -0.89 -2.47 3.24
N GLU A 68 0.23 -2.11 2.60
CA GLU A 68 1.47 -2.88 2.60
C GLU A 68 2.57 -2.21 3.42
N GLY A 69 3.34 -3.03 4.13
CA GLY A 69 4.56 -2.64 4.81
C GLY A 69 4.36 -2.26 6.28
N MET A 70 5.46 -2.33 7.05
CA MET A 70 5.40 -2.03 8.49
C MET A 70 4.96 -0.60 8.76
N GLY A 71 5.54 0.39 8.09
CA GLY A 71 5.21 1.81 8.33
C GLY A 71 3.75 2.14 8.03
N ARG A 72 3.28 1.83 6.83
CA ARG A 72 1.92 2.18 6.37
C ARG A 72 0.84 1.29 6.97
N ALA A 73 1.06 -0.02 7.08
CA ALA A 73 0.03 -0.96 7.50
C ALA A 73 0.07 -1.24 9.01
N ILE A 74 1.25 -1.32 9.64
CA ILE A 74 1.40 -1.77 11.03
C ILE A 74 1.52 -0.58 11.99
N GLU A 75 2.45 0.34 11.73
CA GLU A 75 2.75 1.46 12.64
C GLU A 75 1.64 2.52 12.65
N THR A 76 0.95 2.74 11.53
CA THR A 76 -0.07 3.80 11.40
C THR A 76 -1.51 3.32 11.27
N ASN A 77 -1.76 2.23 10.54
CA ASN A 77 -3.14 1.91 10.12
C ASN A 77 -3.61 0.49 10.51
N LEU A 78 -2.93 -0.20 11.43
CA LEU A 78 -3.24 -1.60 11.77
C LEU A 78 -4.68 -1.81 12.22
N TYR A 79 -5.23 -0.82 12.92
CA TYR A 79 -6.59 -0.82 13.46
C TYR A 79 -7.53 0.17 12.76
N ALA A 80 -7.11 0.77 11.64
CA ALA A 80 -7.97 1.66 10.86
C ALA A 80 -9.19 0.89 10.35
N GLN A 81 -10.38 1.41 10.65
CA GLN A 81 -11.65 0.91 10.11
C GLN A 81 -11.90 1.52 8.74
N MET A 82 -12.32 0.68 7.79
CA MET A 82 -12.67 1.07 6.42
C MET A 82 -14.15 0.80 6.18
N LYS A 83 -14.73 1.43 5.17
CA LYS A 83 -16.13 1.18 4.75
C LYS A 83 -16.30 -0.08 3.91
N CYS A 84 -15.19 -0.67 3.49
CA CYS A 84 -15.10 -1.86 2.67
C CYS A 84 -14.04 -2.78 3.28
N ASP A 85 -13.88 -3.97 2.70
CA ASP A 85 -12.94 -4.95 3.21
C ASP A 85 -11.52 -4.38 3.20
N SER A 86 -10.70 -4.82 4.16
CA SER A 86 -9.32 -4.36 4.18
C SER A 86 -8.32 -5.41 4.66
N ILE A 87 -7.12 -5.33 4.10
CA ILE A 87 -5.97 -6.15 4.46
C ILE A 87 -4.84 -5.23 4.89
N LYS A 88 -4.27 -5.48 6.07
CA LYS A 88 -3.01 -4.88 6.52
C LYS A 88 -1.97 -5.98 6.52
N ILE A 89 -0.98 -5.85 5.62
CA ILE A 89 0.05 -6.87 5.39
C ILE A 89 1.44 -6.26 5.52
N GLY A 90 2.34 -6.93 6.23
CA GLY A 90 3.72 -6.47 6.36
C GLY A 90 4.56 -7.34 7.27
N MET A 91 5.88 -7.20 7.16
CA MET A 91 6.83 -7.86 8.05
C MET A 91 7.26 -6.89 9.16
N VAL A 92 7.30 -7.36 10.40
CA VAL A 92 7.76 -6.58 11.56
C VAL A 92 9.28 -6.48 11.54
N LYS A 93 9.83 -5.29 11.37
CA LYS A 93 11.28 -5.03 11.27
C LYS A 93 11.87 -4.28 12.47
N HIS A 94 11.04 -3.85 13.43
CA HIS A 94 11.48 -3.16 14.65
C HIS A 94 11.16 -4.00 15.90
N PRO A 95 12.12 -4.21 16.83
CA PRO A 95 11.89 -4.93 18.08
C PRO A 95 10.77 -4.34 18.94
N GLU A 96 10.62 -3.02 18.95
CA GLU A 96 9.60 -2.31 19.72
C GLU A 96 8.20 -2.62 19.19
N VAL A 97 8.05 -2.72 17.86
CA VAL A 97 6.80 -3.12 17.20
C VAL A 97 6.50 -4.59 17.48
N ALA A 98 7.51 -5.46 17.44
CA ALA A 98 7.34 -6.88 17.80
C ALA A 98 6.85 -7.03 19.24
N GLN A 99 7.45 -6.28 20.18
CA GLN A 99 7.03 -6.25 21.58
C GLN A 99 5.60 -5.75 21.73
N PHE A 100 5.23 -4.65 21.04
CA PHE A 100 3.87 -4.12 21.06
C PHE A 100 2.83 -5.14 20.58
N LEU A 101 3.14 -5.90 19.54
CA LEU A 101 2.27 -6.93 18.98
C LEU A 101 2.29 -8.25 19.77
N GLY A 102 3.15 -8.39 20.78
CA GLY A 102 3.39 -9.67 21.45
C GLY A 102 3.96 -10.75 20.52
N GLY A 103 4.62 -10.33 19.44
CA GLY A 103 5.21 -11.19 18.42
C GLY A 103 6.74 -11.19 18.44
N ARG A 104 7.34 -11.61 17.34
CA ARG A 104 8.79 -11.70 17.14
C ARG A 104 9.25 -10.73 16.06
N LEU A 105 10.52 -10.35 16.14
CA LEU A 105 11.17 -9.67 15.02
C LEU A 105 11.06 -10.57 13.77
N TYR A 106 10.72 -9.95 12.65
CA TYR A 106 10.44 -10.59 11.36
C TYR A 106 9.17 -11.45 11.28
N ASP A 107 8.29 -11.41 12.28
CA ASP A 107 6.95 -11.98 12.10
C ASP A 107 6.19 -11.25 10.99
N CYS A 108 5.36 -12.01 10.28
CA CYS A 108 4.45 -11.49 9.28
C CYS A 108 3.12 -11.13 9.92
N VAL A 109 2.66 -9.91 9.70
CA VAL A 109 1.29 -9.50 9.96
C VAL A 109 0.48 -9.69 8.67
N PHE A 110 -0.64 -10.40 8.81
CA PHE A 110 -1.70 -10.46 7.81
C PHE A 110 -3.02 -10.29 8.55
N LYS A 111 -3.57 -9.07 8.55
CA LYS A 111 -4.81 -8.75 9.23
C LYS A 111 -5.88 -8.42 8.22
N PHE A 112 -6.86 -9.30 8.08
CA PHE A 112 -8.07 -9.07 7.32
C PHE A 112 -9.16 -8.49 8.23
N ASN A 113 -9.94 -7.57 7.68
CA ASN A 113 -11.14 -7.02 8.27
C ASN A 113 -12.24 -7.03 7.20
N GLU A 114 -13.31 -7.78 7.46
CA GLU A 114 -14.57 -7.70 6.71
C GLU A 114 -15.36 -6.46 7.19
N ALA A 115 -15.98 -5.73 6.26
CA ALA A 115 -16.75 -4.51 6.54
C ALA A 115 -18.17 -4.75 7.07
#